data_AF-A0A258SS43-F1
#
_entry.id   AF-A0A258SS43-F1
#
_cell.length_a   1.000
_cell.length_b   1.000
_cell.length_c   1.000
_cell.angle_alpha   90.00
_cell.angle_beta   90.00
_cell.angle_gamma   90.00
#
_symmetry.space_group_name_H-M   'P 1'
#
loop_
_entity.id
_entity.type
_entity.pdbx_description
1 polymer ?
#
loop_
_entity_poly.entity_id
_entity_poly.type
_entity_poly.pdbx_seq_one_letter_code
_entity_poly.pdbx_strand_id
1 'polypeptide(L)'
;MSLRQAPSPESSLGGCATQLRTGHAREFWGFYEHYLTYVARHRTKDGHPEFEANLLTRFHDEVIQARIAGSHWVLALSVASAIEGVVKLGADFSKTPSDFTMEDISPVKQFLAKLNPVELRGRLGSMVARLQEPSVARYLSRLVTSGQLDSEHIEAWNAIRNRVAHGNLFEPWGTEADDIKLTKLIELLYRLTAFRVGYTTAAVTQPPRPSEGL
;
A
#
# COMPACT_ATOMS: atom_id res chain seq x y z
N MET A 1 -35.65 12.68 -9.79
CA MET A 1 -34.69 11.64 -9.34
C MET A 1 -33.67 11.49 -10.47
N SER A 2 -32.51 12.15 -10.36
CA SER A 2 -31.51 12.18 -11.44
C SER A 2 -30.58 10.99 -11.30
N LEU A 3 -30.52 10.13 -12.32
CA LEU A 3 -29.57 9.02 -12.37
C LEU A 3 -28.16 9.59 -12.55
N ARG A 4 -27.22 9.18 -11.69
CA ARG A 4 -25.82 9.59 -11.81
C ARG A 4 -25.29 9.14 -13.16
N GLN A 5 -24.81 10.08 -13.96
CA GLN A 5 -24.08 9.76 -15.19
C GLN A 5 -22.70 9.20 -14.82
N ALA A 6 -22.28 8.15 -15.53
CA ALA A 6 -20.92 7.65 -15.41
C ALA A 6 -19.94 8.78 -15.82
N PRO A 7 -18.83 8.96 -15.09
CA PRO A 7 -17.82 9.95 -15.47
C PRO A 7 -17.31 9.67 -16.89
N SER A 8 -17.07 10.73 -17.65
CA SER A 8 -16.56 10.61 -19.02
C SER A 8 -15.23 9.84 -19.04
N PRO A 9 -14.90 9.10 -20.11
CA PRO A 9 -13.60 8.44 -20.25
C PRO A 9 -12.42 9.39 -20.02
N GLU A 10 -12.56 10.65 -20.42
CA GLU A 10 -11.59 11.74 -20.23
C GLU A 10 -11.40 12.14 -18.74
N SER A 11 -12.42 11.93 -17.90
CA SER A 11 -12.35 12.08 -16.43
C SER A 11 -12.12 10.76 -15.68
N SER A 12 -12.23 9.62 -16.37
CA SER A 12 -12.13 8.27 -15.81
C SER A 12 -10.74 7.64 -16.01
N LEU A 13 -10.00 8.06 -17.05
CA LEU A 13 -8.61 7.64 -17.31
C LEU A 13 -7.59 8.28 -16.36
N GLY A 14 -8.03 9.23 -15.53
CA GLY A 14 -7.17 9.97 -14.59
C GLY A 14 -6.74 9.20 -13.34
N GLY A 15 -7.08 7.91 -13.20
CA GLY A 15 -6.63 7.10 -12.07
C GLY A 15 -5.17 6.68 -12.23
N CYS A 16 -4.92 5.60 -12.95
CA CYS A 16 -3.61 4.95 -12.96
C CYS A 16 -2.48 5.79 -13.58
N ALA A 17 -2.76 6.52 -14.67
CA ALA A 17 -1.74 7.29 -15.40
C ALA A 17 -1.35 8.59 -14.67
N THR A 18 -2.30 9.30 -14.08
CA THR A 18 -2.00 10.55 -13.37
C THR A 18 -1.35 10.30 -12.00
N GLN A 19 -1.66 9.17 -11.35
CA GLN A 19 -1.16 8.82 -10.00
C GLN A 19 0.25 8.22 -9.98
N LEU A 20 0.77 7.77 -11.12
CA LEU A 20 2.20 7.50 -11.27
C LEU A 20 3.02 8.77 -11.56
N ARG A 21 2.38 9.96 -11.54
CA ARG A 21 2.88 11.20 -12.17
C ARG A 21 3.28 10.98 -13.64
N THR A 22 2.67 10.00 -14.30
CA THR A 22 3.00 9.71 -15.68
C THR A 22 2.22 10.62 -16.59
N GLY A 23 2.74 11.83 -16.79
CA GLY A 23 2.22 12.77 -17.78
C GLY A 23 2.32 12.24 -19.22
N HIS A 24 2.90 11.05 -19.43
CA HIS A 24 3.18 10.49 -20.73
C HIS A 24 2.60 9.08 -20.88
N ALA A 25 1.79 8.89 -21.94
CA ALA A 25 1.20 7.60 -22.31
C ALA A 25 2.23 6.45 -22.33
N ARG A 26 3.49 6.74 -22.68
CA ARG A 26 4.60 5.78 -22.68
C ARG A 26 4.80 5.12 -21.32
N GLU A 27 4.76 5.88 -20.24
CA GLU A 27 5.05 5.35 -18.91
C GLU A 27 3.85 4.56 -18.35
N PHE A 28 2.62 5.00 -18.66
CA PHE A 28 1.42 4.20 -18.39
C PHE A 28 1.50 2.84 -19.10
N TRP A 29 1.77 2.83 -20.41
CA TRP A 29 1.87 1.59 -21.17
C TRP A 29 3.05 0.73 -20.73
N GLY A 30 4.18 1.33 -20.36
CA GLY A 30 5.33 0.62 -19.81
C GLY A 30 5.01 -0.08 -18.48
N PHE A 31 4.34 0.62 -17.56
CA PHE A 31 3.85 0.00 -16.32
C PHE A 31 2.87 -1.13 -16.61
N TYR A 32 1.90 -0.87 -17.50
CA TYR A 32 0.84 -1.83 -17.82
C TYR A 32 1.39 -3.08 -18.50
N GLU A 33 2.38 -2.95 -19.39
CA GLU A 33 3.09 -4.07 -20.01
C GLU A 33 3.78 -4.95 -18.95
N HIS A 34 4.49 -4.35 -17.99
CA HIS A 34 5.12 -5.10 -16.91
C HIS A 34 4.09 -5.79 -16.02
N TYR A 35 2.98 -5.11 -15.74
CA TYR A 35 1.89 -5.66 -14.96
C TYR A 35 1.24 -6.87 -15.65
N LEU A 36 0.90 -6.76 -16.93
CA LEU A 36 0.35 -7.88 -17.71
C LEU A 36 1.37 -9.00 -17.88
N THR A 37 2.65 -8.68 -18.05
CA THR A 37 3.72 -9.68 -18.11
C THR A 37 3.83 -10.44 -16.79
N TYR A 38 3.73 -9.76 -15.65
CA TYR A 38 3.69 -10.38 -14.33
C TYR A 38 2.52 -11.35 -14.21
N VAL A 39 1.32 -10.94 -14.63
CA VAL A 39 0.13 -11.80 -14.63
C VAL A 39 0.31 -13.00 -15.56
N ALA A 40 0.73 -12.78 -16.81
CA ALA A 40 0.92 -13.84 -17.80
C ALA A 40 2.02 -14.86 -17.41
N ARG A 41 2.99 -14.44 -16.61
CA ARG A 41 4.06 -15.30 -16.08
C ARG A 41 3.70 -15.97 -14.76
N HIS A 42 2.57 -15.64 -14.14
CA HIS A 42 2.15 -16.26 -12.90
C HIS A 42 1.85 -17.75 -13.11
N ARG A 43 2.32 -18.59 -12.19
CA ARG A 43 2.17 -20.04 -12.24
C ARG A 43 1.68 -20.55 -10.90
N THR A 44 0.82 -21.57 -10.94
CA THR A 44 0.44 -22.33 -9.75
C THR A 44 1.64 -23.08 -9.17
N LYS A 45 1.49 -23.65 -7.97
CA LYS A 45 2.52 -24.51 -7.35
C LYS A 45 2.91 -25.70 -8.24
N ASP A 46 1.98 -26.16 -9.08
CA ASP A 46 2.17 -27.28 -10.00
C ASP A 46 2.74 -26.84 -11.36
N GLY A 47 3.06 -25.55 -11.53
CA GLY A 47 3.70 -25.02 -12.73
C GLY A 47 2.75 -24.67 -13.88
N HIS A 48 1.44 -24.79 -13.69
CA HIS A 48 0.45 -24.41 -14.70
C HIS A 48 0.24 -22.88 -14.73
N PRO A 49 -0.02 -22.28 -15.91
CA PRO A 49 -0.45 -20.89 -16.00
C PRO A 49 -1.66 -20.61 -15.11
N GLU A 50 -1.55 -19.60 -14.24
CA GLU A 50 -2.64 -19.13 -13.39
C GLU A 50 -3.13 -17.79 -13.94
N PHE A 51 -4.10 -17.88 -14.85
CA PHE A 51 -4.74 -16.70 -15.46
C PHE A 51 -5.86 -16.12 -14.60
N GLU A 52 -6.22 -16.81 -13.51
CA GLU A 52 -7.14 -16.31 -12.50
C GLU A 52 -6.53 -15.14 -11.71
N ALA A 53 -7.38 -14.38 -11.02
CA ALA A 53 -6.95 -13.25 -10.22
C ALA A 53 -5.95 -13.69 -9.13
N ASN A 54 -4.67 -13.34 -9.33
CA ASN A 54 -3.61 -13.53 -8.36
C ASN A 54 -3.72 -12.50 -7.22
N LEU A 55 -2.97 -12.69 -6.13
CA LEU A 55 -3.12 -11.81 -4.96
C LEU A 55 -2.88 -10.33 -5.26
N LEU A 56 -1.95 -10.00 -6.17
CA LEU A 56 -1.69 -8.62 -6.57
C LEU A 56 -2.88 -8.02 -7.32
N THR A 57 -3.45 -8.75 -8.28
CA THR A 57 -4.62 -8.27 -9.05
C THR A 57 -5.85 -8.14 -8.17
N ARG A 58 -6.06 -9.07 -7.22
CA ARG A 58 -7.16 -9.00 -6.25
C ARG A 58 -7.12 -7.72 -5.42
N PHE A 59 -5.94 -7.27 -4.97
CA PHE A 59 -5.83 -6.01 -4.23
C PHE A 59 -6.26 -4.80 -5.07
N HIS A 60 -5.94 -4.79 -6.37
CA HIS A 60 -6.41 -3.74 -7.28
C HIS A 60 -7.92 -3.83 -7.50
N ASP A 61 -8.48 -5.03 -7.66
CA ASP A 61 -9.92 -5.24 -7.82
C ASP A 61 -10.70 -4.69 -6.63
N GLU A 62 -10.26 -5.00 -5.40
CA GLU A 62 -10.90 -4.48 -4.16
C GLU A 62 -10.88 -2.94 -4.09
N VAL A 63 -9.78 -2.32 -4.52
CA VAL A 63 -9.66 -0.85 -4.58
C VAL A 63 -10.59 -0.27 -5.65
N ILE A 64 -10.70 -0.91 -6.82
CA ILE A 64 -11.61 -0.50 -7.90
C ILE A 64 -13.07 -0.61 -7.44
N GLN A 65 -13.45 -1.71 -6.81
CA GLN A 65 -14.81 -1.90 -6.28
C GLN A 65 -15.15 -0.87 -5.20
N ALA A 66 -14.21 -0.61 -4.28
CA ALA A 66 -14.36 0.43 -3.27
C ALA A 66 -14.58 1.83 -3.87
N ARG A 67 -13.87 2.14 -4.98
CA ARG A 67 -14.06 3.39 -5.71
C ARG A 67 -15.44 3.48 -6.35
N ILE A 68 -15.94 2.39 -6.96
CA ILE A 68 -17.27 2.35 -7.60
C ILE A 68 -18.37 2.56 -6.56
N ALA A 69 -18.21 2.03 -5.35
CA ALA A 69 -19.15 2.22 -4.24
C ALA A 69 -19.26 3.70 -3.79
N GLY A 70 -18.28 4.54 -4.14
CA GLY A 70 -18.33 6.00 -3.95
C GLY A 70 -18.14 6.50 -2.51
N SER A 71 -17.72 5.62 -1.58
CA SER A 71 -17.42 6.01 -0.20
C SER A 71 -15.92 6.26 -0.03
N HIS A 72 -15.54 7.50 0.29
CA HIS A 72 -14.15 7.87 0.57
C HIS A 72 -13.54 7.03 1.69
N TRP A 73 -14.33 6.72 2.72
CA TRP A 73 -13.87 5.89 3.82
C TRP A 73 -13.58 4.45 3.38
N VAL A 74 -14.49 3.84 2.62
CA VAL A 74 -14.29 2.47 2.11
C VAL A 74 -13.09 2.43 1.18
N LEU A 75 -12.95 3.43 0.29
CA LEU A 75 -11.80 3.56 -0.59
C LEU A 75 -10.48 3.69 0.20
N ALA A 76 -10.42 4.58 1.19
CA ALA A 76 -9.23 4.78 2.01
C ALA A 76 -8.83 3.51 2.78
N LEU A 77 -9.80 2.78 3.35
CA LEU A 77 -9.57 1.50 4.02
C LEU A 77 -9.07 0.43 3.05
N SER A 78 -9.71 0.30 1.89
CA SER A 78 -9.31 -0.68 0.87
C SER A 78 -7.91 -0.40 0.33
N VAL A 79 -7.57 0.86 0.06
CA VAL A 79 -6.22 1.23 -0.42
C VAL A 79 -5.18 0.99 0.68
N ALA A 80 -5.43 1.39 1.93
CA ALA A 80 -4.51 1.15 3.04
C ALA A 80 -4.25 -0.36 3.27
N SER A 81 -5.29 -1.17 3.14
CA SER A 81 -5.23 -2.62 3.28
C SER A 81 -4.54 -3.29 2.09
N ALA A 82 -4.79 -2.80 0.86
CA ALA A 82 -4.09 -3.22 -0.35
C ALA A 82 -2.58 -2.94 -0.25
N ILE A 83 -2.17 -1.78 0.26
CA ILE A 83 -0.76 -1.44 0.51
C ILE A 83 -0.11 -2.46 1.45
N GLU A 84 -0.74 -2.79 2.58
CA GLU A 84 -0.23 -3.82 3.49
C GLU A 84 -0.10 -5.18 2.80
N GLY A 85 -1.12 -5.54 2.02
CA GLY A 85 -1.15 -6.78 1.24
C GLY A 85 -0.02 -6.87 0.23
N VAL A 86 0.18 -5.83 -0.59
CA VAL A 86 1.25 -5.76 -1.59
C VAL A 86 2.63 -5.81 -0.94
N VAL A 87 2.84 -5.10 0.18
CA VAL A 87 4.10 -5.19 0.94
C VAL A 87 4.38 -6.63 1.39
N LYS A 88 3.36 -7.32 1.92
CA LYS A 88 3.48 -8.71 2.37
C LYS A 88 3.78 -9.72 1.24
N LEU A 89 3.53 -9.37 -0.01
CA LEU A 89 3.94 -10.17 -1.18
C LEU A 89 5.43 -10.05 -1.51
N GLY A 90 6.14 -9.07 -0.93
CA GLY A 90 7.58 -8.87 -1.13
C GLY A 90 8.39 -10.05 -0.61
N ALA A 91 9.30 -10.57 -1.43
CA ALA A 91 10.14 -11.71 -1.04
C ALA A 91 11.05 -11.38 0.16
N ASP A 92 11.42 -10.11 0.31
CA ASP A 92 12.24 -9.57 1.38
C ASP A 92 11.42 -9.08 2.59
N PHE A 93 10.08 -9.08 2.51
CA PHE A 93 9.23 -8.70 3.64
C PHE A 93 9.48 -9.60 4.85
N SER A 94 9.59 -10.92 4.63
CA SER A 94 9.93 -11.90 5.68
C SER A 94 11.26 -11.63 6.39
N LYS A 95 12.17 -10.90 5.75
CA LYS A 95 13.48 -10.51 6.30
C LYS A 95 13.46 -9.14 6.97
N THR A 96 12.31 -8.47 6.96
CA THR A 96 12.19 -7.14 7.55
C THR A 96 12.13 -7.26 9.06
N PRO A 97 12.90 -6.46 9.80
CA PRO A 97 12.84 -6.48 11.25
C PRO A 97 11.43 -6.17 11.75
N SER A 98 11.01 -6.89 12.79
CA SER A 98 9.88 -6.50 13.63
C SER A 98 10.13 -5.15 14.28
N ASP A 99 9.10 -4.47 14.77
CA ASP A 99 9.26 -3.18 15.46
C ASP A 99 10.06 -3.31 16.77
N PHE A 100 9.97 -4.48 17.41
CA PHE A 100 10.60 -4.79 18.70
C PHE A 100 11.67 -5.86 18.54
N THR A 101 12.77 -5.72 19.27
CA THR A 101 13.88 -6.66 19.29
C THR A 101 13.62 -7.85 20.23
N MET A 102 14.44 -8.89 20.17
CA MET A 102 14.37 -10.00 21.13
C MET A 102 14.69 -9.53 22.56
N GLU A 103 15.58 -8.56 22.67
CA GLU A 103 15.98 -7.91 23.91
C GLU A 103 14.79 -7.18 24.56
N ASP A 104 13.99 -6.47 23.78
CA ASP A 104 12.78 -5.78 24.25
C ASP A 104 11.71 -6.78 24.74
N ILE A 105 11.60 -7.93 24.07
CA ILE A 105 10.51 -8.89 24.29
C ILE A 105 10.84 -9.94 25.36
N SER A 106 12.12 -10.26 25.56
CA SER A 106 12.57 -11.29 26.50
C SER A 106 12.05 -11.09 27.93
N PRO A 107 12.09 -9.87 28.53
CA PRO A 107 11.52 -9.63 29.86
C PRO A 107 10.02 -9.93 29.94
N VAL A 108 9.27 -9.59 28.88
CA VAL A 108 7.82 -9.85 28.82
C VAL A 108 7.56 -11.35 28.72
N LYS A 109 8.30 -12.09 27.90
CA LYS A 109 8.18 -13.56 27.81
C LYS A 109 8.47 -14.24 29.15
N GLN A 110 9.48 -13.78 29.88
CA GLN A 110 9.81 -14.30 31.21
C GLN A 110 8.70 -14.03 32.23
N PHE A 111 8.06 -12.85 32.17
CA PHE A 111 6.91 -12.54 33.00
C PHE A 111 5.70 -13.45 32.66
N LEU A 112 5.40 -13.63 31.37
CA LEU A 112 4.31 -14.50 30.92
C LEU A 112 4.50 -15.95 31.36
N ALA A 113 5.73 -16.47 31.40
CA ALA A 113 5.99 -17.83 31.88
C ALA A 113 5.56 -18.06 33.34
N LYS A 114 5.54 -17.00 34.17
CA LYS A 114 5.17 -17.05 35.59
C LYS A 114 3.67 -16.81 35.85
N LEU A 115 2.91 -16.43 34.82
CA LEU A 115 1.49 -16.09 34.93
C LEU A 115 0.63 -17.34 35.07
N ASN A 116 -0.08 -17.52 36.18
CA ASN A 116 -0.80 -18.77 36.49
C ASN A 116 -1.98 -19.10 35.57
N PRO A 117 -2.88 -18.17 35.18
CA PRO A 117 -4.00 -18.51 34.32
C PRO A 117 -3.52 -18.89 32.92
N VAL A 118 -3.76 -20.14 32.53
CA VAL A 118 -3.29 -20.70 31.24
C VAL A 118 -3.92 -19.95 30.06
N GLU A 119 -5.21 -19.59 30.13
CA GLU A 119 -5.84 -18.83 29.04
C GLU A 119 -5.25 -17.43 28.88
N LEU A 120 -4.97 -16.74 29.99
CA LEU A 120 -4.37 -15.41 29.98
C LEU A 120 -2.94 -15.47 29.43
N ARG A 121 -2.16 -16.46 29.88
CA ARG A 121 -0.81 -16.71 29.38
C ARG A 121 -0.82 -16.99 27.88
N GLY A 122 -1.75 -17.83 27.40
CA GLY A 122 -1.90 -18.14 25.98
C GLY A 122 -2.25 -16.92 25.14
N ARG A 123 -3.24 -16.13 25.57
CA ARG A 123 -3.65 -14.89 24.89
C ARG A 123 -2.51 -13.87 24.83
N LEU A 124 -1.90 -13.54 25.96
CA LEU A 124 -0.81 -12.58 26.01
C LEU A 124 0.43 -13.10 25.25
N GLY A 125 0.71 -14.39 25.33
CA GLY A 125 1.78 -15.03 24.56
C GLY A 125 1.58 -14.88 23.05
N SER A 126 0.35 -15.05 22.56
CA SER A 126 0.03 -14.83 21.14
C SER A 126 0.19 -13.37 20.72
N MET A 127 -0.18 -12.41 21.59
CA MET A 127 0.02 -10.99 21.32
C MET A 127 1.50 -10.63 21.27
N VAL A 128 2.30 -11.13 22.21
CA VAL A 128 3.75 -10.91 22.24
C VAL A 128 4.46 -11.57 21.06
N ALA A 129 4.00 -12.75 20.61
CA ALA A 129 4.53 -13.40 19.41
C ALA A 129 4.32 -12.51 18.17
N ARG A 130 3.16 -11.86 18.04
CA ARG A 130 2.87 -10.92 16.94
C ARG A 130 3.78 -9.69 16.92
N LEU A 131 4.32 -9.27 18.06
CA LEU A 131 5.31 -8.18 18.12
C LEU A 131 6.63 -8.52 17.42
N GLN A 132 6.86 -9.79 17.12
CA GLN A 132 8.04 -10.30 16.40
C GLN A 132 7.78 -10.49 14.91
N GLU A 133 6.56 -10.21 14.44
CA GLU A 133 6.24 -10.28 13.03
C GLU A 133 6.92 -9.13 12.26
N PRO A 134 7.29 -9.34 10.99
CA PRO A 134 7.85 -8.28 10.16
C PRO A 134 6.91 -7.07 10.09
N SER A 135 7.48 -5.88 10.23
CA SER A 135 6.71 -4.63 10.25
C SER A 135 6.57 -4.03 8.86
N VAL A 136 5.33 -3.80 8.44
CA VAL A 136 5.02 -3.04 7.20
C VAL A 136 5.59 -1.63 7.28
N ALA A 137 5.50 -0.98 8.45
CA ALA A 137 6.03 0.35 8.65
C ALA A 137 7.55 0.37 8.44
N ARG A 138 8.29 -0.58 9.04
CA ARG A 138 9.75 -0.70 8.81
C ARG A 138 10.09 -1.01 7.37
N TYR A 139 9.30 -1.84 6.68
CA TYR A 139 9.49 -2.11 5.26
C TYR A 139 9.40 -0.83 4.44
N LEU A 140 8.31 -0.08 4.59
CA LEU A 140 8.10 1.18 3.88
C LEU A 140 9.20 2.20 4.21
N SER A 141 9.59 2.32 5.48
CA SER A 141 10.69 3.22 5.89
C SER A 141 12.01 2.88 5.19
N ARG A 142 12.33 1.59 5.01
CA ARG A 142 13.52 1.17 4.25
C ARG A 142 13.45 1.61 2.80
N LEU A 143 12.28 1.51 2.16
CA LEU A 143 12.08 1.98 0.78
C LEU A 143 12.28 3.50 0.69
N VAL A 144 11.83 4.27 1.69
CA VAL A 144 12.11 5.71 1.77
C VAL A 144 13.60 5.98 1.92
N THR A 145 14.29 5.29 2.83
CA THR A 145 15.75 5.43 3.00
C THR A 145 16.53 5.09 1.72
N SER A 146 16.02 4.16 0.91
CA SER A 146 16.61 3.82 -0.39
C SER A 146 16.26 4.78 -1.53
N GLY A 147 15.47 5.84 -1.27
CA GLY A 147 15.04 6.82 -2.27
C GLY A 147 13.96 6.32 -3.24
N GLN A 148 13.36 5.16 -2.97
CA GLN A 148 12.32 4.56 -3.80
C GLN A 148 10.93 5.15 -3.52
N LEU A 149 10.71 5.63 -2.30
CA LEU A 149 9.49 6.30 -1.88
C LEU A 149 9.84 7.64 -1.21
N ASP A 150 8.91 8.58 -1.27
CA ASP A 150 8.98 9.83 -0.52
C ASP A 150 8.35 9.66 0.88
N SER A 151 8.85 10.38 1.89
CA SER A 151 8.34 10.30 3.28
C SER A 151 6.85 10.64 3.40
N GLU A 152 6.36 11.52 2.52
CA GLU A 152 4.94 11.91 2.42
C GLU A 152 4.01 10.70 2.23
N HIS A 153 4.45 9.65 1.52
CA HIS A 153 3.65 8.44 1.32
C HIS A 153 3.43 7.69 2.64
N ILE A 154 4.48 7.59 3.48
CA ILE A 154 4.41 6.90 4.77
C ILE A 154 3.54 7.71 5.74
N GLU A 155 3.70 9.03 5.76
CA GLU A 155 2.91 9.92 6.59
C GLU A 155 1.42 9.81 6.25
N ALA A 156 1.08 9.85 4.96
CA ALA A 156 -0.28 9.66 4.49
C ALA A 156 -0.83 8.29 4.90
N TRP A 157 -0.08 7.21 4.64
CA TRP A 157 -0.49 5.85 5.00
C TRP A 157 -0.74 5.70 6.50
N ASN A 158 0.19 6.17 7.35
CA ASN A 158 0.04 6.14 8.81
C ASN A 158 -1.17 6.95 9.28
N ALA A 159 -1.38 8.15 8.74
CA ALA A 159 -2.50 8.99 9.12
C ALA A 159 -3.85 8.31 8.81
N ILE A 160 -4.00 7.75 7.61
CA ILE A 160 -5.22 7.07 7.19
C ILE A 160 -5.42 5.77 7.97
N ARG A 161 -4.38 4.94 8.09
CA ARG A 161 -4.43 3.67 8.82
C ARG A 161 -4.83 3.89 10.28
N ASN A 162 -4.22 4.85 10.96
CA ASN A 162 -4.54 5.15 12.36
C ASN A 162 -5.98 5.68 12.48
N ARG A 163 -6.38 6.62 11.61
CA ARG A 163 -7.74 7.18 11.62
C ARG A 163 -8.79 6.07 11.46
N VAL A 164 -8.60 5.18 10.49
CA VAL A 164 -9.51 4.06 10.23
C VAL A 164 -9.48 3.00 11.34
N ALA A 165 -8.30 2.68 11.88
CA ALA A 165 -8.15 1.74 13.00
C ALA A 165 -8.87 2.20 14.28
N HIS A 166 -9.02 3.52 14.45
CA HIS A 166 -9.77 4.11 15.56
C HIS A 166 -11.26 4.37 15.24
N GLY A 167 -11.75 3.92 14.09
CA GLY A 167 -13.16 4.06 13.71
C GLY A 167 -13.59 5.49 13.35
N ASN A 168 -12.63 6.40 13.19
CA ASN A 168 -12.91 7.78 12.79
C ASN A 168 -13.17 7.81 11.28
N LEU A 169 -14.41 8.15 10.91
CA LEU A 169 -14.81 8.20 9.50
C LEU A 169 -14.16 9.39 8.80
N PHE A 170 -13.92 9.23 7.49
CA PHE A 170 -13.75 10.38 6.61
C PHE A 170 -15.08 11.13 6.52
N GLU A 171 -15.01 12.45 6.39
CA GLU A 171 -16.20 13.21 6.01
C GLU A 171 -16.74 12.63 4.69
N PRO A 172 -18.07 12.46 4.54
CA PRO A 172 -18.66 11.80 3.36
C PRO A 172 -18.20 12.38 2.02
N TRP A 173 -17.90 13.68 2.02
CA TRP A 173 -17.51 14.46 0.85
C TRP A 173 -16.01 14.68 0.70
N GLY A 174 -15.20 14.14 1.62
CA GLY A 174 -13.77 14.45 1.69
C GLY A 174 -13.50 15.89 2.10
N THR A 175 -12.28 16.15 2.55
CA THR A 175 -11.71 17.50 2.63
C THR A 175 -10.53 17.54 1.68
N GLU A 176 -10.12 18.73 1.21
CA GLU A 176 -8.93 18.84 0.35
C GLU A 176 -7.69 18.17 0.98
N ALA A 177 -7.54 18.30 2.30
CA ALA A 177 -6.47 17.64 3.04
C ALA A 177 -6.58 16.10 3.04
N ASP A 178 -7.80 15.56 3.05
CA ASP A 178 -8.03 14.11 2.98
C ASP A 178 -7.85 13.59 1.55
N ASP A 179 -8.23 14.36 0.53
CA ASP A 179 -8.05 14.01 -0.88
C ASP A 179 -6.57 13.98 -1.27
N ILE A 180 -5.76 14.91 -0.74
CA ILE A 180 -4.30 14.89 -0.90
C ILE A 180 -3.71 13.60 -0.31
N LYS A 181 -4.10 13.23 0.91
CA LYS A 181 -3.62 11.99 1.55
C LYS A 181 -4.06 10.76 0.78
N LEU A 182 -5.32 10.71 0.35
CA LEU A 182 -5.85 9.59 -0.42
C LEU A 182 -5.11 9.45 -1.76
N THR A 183 -4.85 10.56 -2.43
CA THR A 183 -4.02 10.59 -3.65
C THR A 183 -2.66 9.96 -3.35
N LYS A 184 -1.96 10.40 -2.30
CA LYS A 184 -0.66 9.83 -1.88
C LYS A 184 -0.71 8.33 -1.57
N LEU A 185 -1.79 7.85 -0.96
CA LEU A 185 -1.98 6.41 -0.75
C LEU A 185 -2.10 5.64 -2.07
N ILE A 186 -2.84 6.20 -3.03
CA ILE A 186 -2.99 5.57 -4.33
C ILE A 186 -1.66 5.60 -5.10
N GLU A 187 -0.93 6.73 -5.06
CA GLU A 187 0.45 6.82 -5.60
C GLU A 187 1.34 5.73 -4.98
N LEU A 188 1.28 5.55 -3.66
CA LEU A 188 2.03 4.52 -2.93
C LEU A 188 1.69 3.11 -3.41
N LEU A 189 0.40 2.78 -3.56
CA LEU A 189 -0.05 1.48 -4.06
C LEU A 189 0.52 1.19 -5.46
N TYR A 190 0.49 2.17 -6.36
CA TYR A 190 1.04 2.00 -7.71
C TYR A 190 2.56 1.90 -7.72
N ARG A 191 3.29 2.69 -6.90
CA ARG A 191 4.75 2.56 -6.76
C ARG A 191 5.13 1.18 -6.24
N LEU A 192 4.47 0.68 -5.20
CA LEU A 192 4.69 -0.67 -4.68
C LEU A 192 4.39 -1.75 -5.72
N THR A 193 3.32 -1.56 -6.50
CA THR A 193 2.99 -2.44 -7.62
C THR A 193 4.09 -2.41 -8.68
N ALA A 194 4.59 -1.22 -9.04
CA ALA A 194 5.66 -1.04 -10.01
C ALA A 194 6.94 -1.76 -9.58
N PHE A 195 7.38 -1.57 -8.32
CA PHE A 195 8.50 -2.30 -7.75
C PHE A 195 8.30 -3.81 -7.84
N ARG A 196 7.08 -4.29 -7.56
CA ARG A 196 6.76 -5.72 -7.59
C ARG A 196 6.84 -6.33 -8.98
N VAL A 197 6.39 -5.60 -9.99
CA VAL A 197 6.39 -6.07 -11.39
C VAL A 197 7.71 -5.77 -12.12
N GLY A 198 8.70 -5.21 -11.40
CA GLY A 198 10.01 -4.88 -11.95
C GLY A 198 10.03 -3.61 -12.81
N TYR A 199 8.99 -2.79 -12.72
CA TYR A 199 8.92 -1.51 -13.42
C TYR A 199 9.57 -0.42 -12.57
N THR A 200 10.67 0.15 -13.08
CA THR A 200 11.33 1.29 -12.44
C THR A 200 11.11 2.51 -13.33
N THR A 201 10.31 3.47 -12.87
CA THR A 201 10.34 4.80 -13.47
C THR A 201 11.68 5.42 -13.10
N ALA A 202 12.48 5.81 -14.09
CA ALA A 202 13.66 6.61 -13.82
C ALA A 202 13.23 7.79 -12.95
N ALA A 203 13.93 8.02 -11.84
CA ALA A 203 13.63 9.12 -10.93
C ALA A 203 13.44 10.38 -11.76
N VAL A 204 12.27 11.01 -11.63
CA VAL A 204 12.01 12.33 -12.21
C VAL A 204 13.00 13.29 -11.56
N THR A 205 14.17 13.45 -12.19
CA THR A 205 15.03 14.61 -11.97
C THR A 205 14.14 15.82 -12.19
N GLN A 206 13.89 16.58 -11.12
CA GLN A 206 13.23 17.87 -11.23
C GLN A 206 13.89 18.65 -12.38
N PRO A 207 13.12 19.27 -13.29
CA PRO A 207 13.71 20.19 -14.25
C PRO A 207 14.46 21.28 -13.46
N PRO A 208 15.65 21.72 -13.93
CA PRO A 208 16.37 22.80 -13.27
C PRO A 208 15.44 24.01 -13.16
N ARG A 209 15.35 24.59 -11.94
CA ARG A 209 14.62 25.85 -11.75
C ARG A 209 15.13 26.85 -12.79
N PRO A 210 14.25 27.57 -13.50
CA PRO A 210 14.71 28.67 -14.33
C PRO A 210 15.53 29.59 -13.43
N SER A 211 16.78 29.82 -13.81
CA SER A 211 17.62 30.84 -13.19
C SER A 211 16.82 32.13 -13.20
N GLU A 212 16.49 32.64 -12.02
CA GLU A 212 16.00 34.01 -11.87
C GLU A 212 17.05 34.90 -12.52
N GLY A 213 16.70 35.45 -13.68
CA GLY A 213 17.51 36.41 -14.39
C GLY A 213 17.64 37.67 -13.55
N LEU A 214 18.87 38.13 -13.43
CA LEU A 214 19.25 39.50 -13.07
C LEU A 214 18.71 40.48 -14.11
#